data_AF-A0A848F2H6-F1
#
_entry.id   AF-A0A848F2H6-F1
#
_cell.length_a   1.000
_cell.length_b   1.000
_cell.length_c   1.000
_cell.angle_alpha   90.00
_cell.angle_beta   90.00
_cell.angle_gamma   90.00
#
_symmetry.space_group_name_H-M   'P 1'
#
loop_
_entity.id
_entity.type
_entity.pdbx_description
1 polymer ?
#
loop_
_entity_poly.entity_id
_entity_poly.type
_entity_poly.pdbx_seq_one_letter_code
_entity_poly.pdbx_strand_id
1 'polypeptide(L)'
;MISVQRRNLIFVAVLLGMLLAALDGTIVATALPTVVADLGDAGHQSWVVTSYLLASTVATAVMGKFGDLFGRRTVFITCIVIFAGGSLLCGMAGSMAMLVGARAIQGLGSGGLMVTATALIGEIIPMRERGRYQGILGAVFGVTTVIGPLLGGLFTDHLGWRWAFYINLPISVVVIMVAAGAIPALAKATRPVIDYWGIVLIGLGASALTLATS
;
A
#
# COMPACT_ATOMS: atom_id res chain seq x y z
N MET A 1 26.80 -6.22 -12.00
CA MET A 1 25.55 -6.07 -12.79
C MET A 1 24.56 -7.09 -12.27
N ILE A 2 23.32 -6.68 -11.93
CA ILE A 2 22.27 -7.60 -11.46
C ILE A 2 21.85 -8.49 -12.64
N SER A 3 21.75 -9.82 -12.45
CA SER A 3 21.34 -10.73 -13.52
C SER A 3 19.90 -10.46 -13.97
N VAL A 4 19.59 -10.71 -15.25
CA VAL A 4 18.26 -10.46 -15.85
C VAL A 4 17.15 -11.22 -15.09
N GLN A 5 17.44 -12.44 -14.64
CA GLN A 5 16.53 -13.25 -13.82
C GLN A 5 16.21 -12.57 -12.47
N ARG A 6 17.22 -11.99 -11.82
CA ARG A 6 17.04 -11.30 -10.53
C ARG A 6 16.29 -9.97 -10.69
N ARG A 7 16.51 -9.26 -11.80
CA ARG A 7 15.74 -8.06 -12.17
C ARG A 7 14.25 -8.38 -12.35
N ASN A 8 13.93 -9.46 -13.05
CA ASN A 8 12.55 -9.89 -13.25
C ASN A 8 11.89 -10.33 -11.93
N LEU A 9 12.61 -11.04 -11.06
CA LEU A 9 12.11 -11.42 -9.73
C LEU A 9 11.79 -10.19 -8.85
N ILE A 10 12.66 -9.18 -8.85
CA ILE A 10 12.39 -7.94 -8.11
C ILE A 10 11.19 -7.21 -8.72
N PHE A 11 11.10 -7.14 -10.04
CA PHE A 11 9.96 -6.53 -10.70
C PHE A 11 8.65 -7.25 -10.35
N VAL A 12 8.63 -8.58 -10.34
CA VAL A 12 7.46 -9.37 -9.90
C VAL A 12 7.11 -9.07 -8.43
N ALA A 13 8.08 -9.02 -7.52
CA ALA A 13 7.82 -8.70 -6.11
C ALA A 13 7.19 -7.31 -5.95
N VAL A 14 7.74 -6.32 -6.64
CA VAL A 14 7.23 -4.94 -6.62
C VAL A 14 5.83 -4.87 -7.22
N LEU A 15 5.62 -5.56 -8.34
CA LEU A 15 4.36 -5.59 -9.05
C LEU A 15 3.26 -6.30 -8.26
N LEU A 16 3.59 -7.38 -7.55
CA LEU A 16 2.67 -8.05 -6.62
C LEU A 16 2.32 -7.16 -5.42
N GLY A 17 3.29 -6.41 -4.88
CA GLY A 17 3.02 -5.43 -3.82
C GLY A 17 2.09 -4.31 -4.28
N MET A 18 2.29 -3.79 -5.50
CA MET A 18 1.41 -2.77 -6.07
C MET A 18 0.02 -3.33 -6.37
N LEU A 19 -0.06 -4.56 -6.90
CA LEU A 19 -1.32 -5.28 -7.11
C LEU A 19 -2.10 -5.41 -5.80
N LEU A 20 -1.43 -5.80 -4.72
CA LEU A 20 -2.02 -5.92 -3.39
C LEU A 20 -2.66 -4.58 -2.93
N ALA A 21 -1.91 -3.48 -3.02
CA ALA A 21 -2.42 -2.17 -2.61
C ALA A 21 -3.59 -1.69 -3.49
N ALA A 22 -3.55 -2.00 -4.79
CA ALA A 22 -4.62 -1.66 -5.72
C ALA A 22 -5.89 -2.50 -5.47
N LEU A 23 -5.74 -3.80 -5.18
CA LEU A 23 -6.85 -4.71 -4.88
C LEU A 23 -7.55 -4.31 -3.59
N ASP A 24 -6.82 -3.92 -2.55
CA ASP A 24 -7.43 -3.46 -1.30
C ASP A 24 -8.37 -2.26 -1.54
N GLY A 25 -7.91 -1.25 -2.29
CA GLY A 25 -8.73 -0.09 -2.60
C GLY A 25 -10.03 -0.44 -3.34
N THR A 26 -9.96 -1.35 -4.33
CA THR A 26 -11.11 -1.75 -5.14
C THR A 26 -12.08 -2.66 -4.39
N ILE A 27 -11.57 -3.66 -3.66
CA ILE A 27 -12.39 -4.57 -2.85
C ILE A 27 -13.11 -3.77 -1.76
N VAL A 28 -12.40 -2.90 -1.03
CA VAL A 28 -13.02 -2.10 0.05
C VAL A 28 -14.09 -1.16 -0.50
N ALA A 29 -13.88 -0.54 -1.66
CA ALA A 29 -14.91 0.30 -2.29
C ALA A 29 -16.22 -0.46 -2.55
N THR A 30 -16.13 -1.74 -2.94
CA THR A 30 -17.31 -2.59 -3.15
C THR A 30 -17.90 -3.16 -1.87
N ALA A 31 -17.08 -3.43 -0.85
CA ALA A 31 -17.54 -3.95 0.43
C ALA A 31 -18.11 -2.86 1.34
N LEU A 32 -17.82 -1.59 1.07
CA LEU A 32 -18.17 -0.44 1.92
C LEU A 32 -19.66 -0.37 2.30
N PRO A 33 -20.64 -0.57 1.39
CA PRO A 33 -22.05 -0.54 1.76
C PRO A 33 -22.41 -1.62 2.79
N THR A 34 -21.86 -2.82 2.64
CA THR A 34 -22.08 -3.96 3.56
C THR A 34 -21.42 -3.71 4.92
N VAL A 35 -20.24 -3.10 4.94
CA VAL A 35 -19.54 -2.68 6.17
C VAL A 35 -20.39 -1.71 6.97
N VAL A 36 -21.02 -0.73 6.31
CA VAL A 36 -21.88 0.27 6.95
C VAL A 36 -23.19 -0.35 7.44
N ALA A 37 -23.75 -1.29 6.69
CA ALA A 37 -24.95 -2.01 7.08
C ALA A 37 -24.72 -2.88 8.34
N ASP A 38 -23.55 -3.48 8.50
CA ASP A 38 -23.21 -4.39 9.61
C ASP A 38 -22.77 -3.64 10.88
N LEU A 39 -21.96 -2.59 10.75
CA LEU A 39 -21.41 -1.84 11.90
C LEU A 39 -22.34 -0.72 12.40
N GLY A 40 -23.32 -0.32 11.59
CA GLY A 40 -24.11 0.87 11.83
C GLY A 40 -23.28 2.16 11.77
N ASP A 41 -23.97 3.31 11.77
CA ASP A 41 -23.38 4.65 11.73
C ASP A 41 -22.79 5.08 10.36
N ALA A 42 -23.70 5.44 9.44
CA ALA A 42 -23.39 5.98 8.12
C ALA A 42 -22.56 7.29 8.13
N GLY A 43 -22.51 8.01 9.27
CA GLY A 43 -21.74 9.24 9.41
C GLY A 43 -20.23 9.04 9.25
N HIS A 44 -19.72 7.84 9.53
CA HIS A 44 -18.29 7.50 9.42
C HIS A 44 -17.92 6.78 8.11
N GLN A 45 -18.87 6.56 7.20
CA GLN A 45 -18.63 5.85 5.94
C GLN A 45 -17.57 6.54 5.08
N SER A 46 -17.65 7.87 4.92
CA SER A 46 -16.67 8.65 4.16
C SER A 46 -15.29 8.58 4.80
N TRP A 47 -15.22 8.54 6.14
CA TRP A 47 -13.96 8.49 6.89
C TRP A 47 -13.18 7.20 6.67
N VAL A 48 -13.81 6.08 6.30
CA VAL A 48 -13.12 4.81 5.99
C VAL A 48 -12.20 4.96 4.78
N VAL A 49 -12.61 5.74 3.78
CA VAL A 49 -11.82 6.03 2.58
C VAL A 49 -10.90 7.23 2.81
N THR A 50 -11.41 8.31 3.43
CA THR A 50 -10.63 9.53 3.67
C THR A 50 -9.45 9.29 4.59
N SER A 51 -9.59 8.54 5.68
CA SER A 51 -8.48 8.22 6.59
C SER A 51 -7.38 7.44 5.91
N TYR A 52 -7.73 6.47 5.06
CA TYR A 52 -6.80 5.69 4.27
C TYR A 52 -6.04 6.57 3.27
N LEU A 53 -6.75 7.42 2.52
CA LEU A 53 -6.13 8.33 1.56
C LEU A 53 -5.22 9.35 2.25
N LEU A 54 -5.68 9.97 3.34
CA LEU A 54 -4.90 10.92 4.12
C LEU A 54 -3.60 10.30 4.64
N ALA A 55 -3.71 9.12 5.26
CA ALA A 55 -2.55 8.38 5.77
C ALA A 55 -1.61 7.95 4.63
N SER A 56 -2.15 7.45 3.52
CA SER A 56 -1.37 7.08 2.32
C SER A 56 -0.59 8.27 1.76
N THR A 57 -1.22 9.44 1.66
CA THR A 57 -0.57 10.66 1.17
C THR A 57 0.56 11.11 2.10
N VAL A 58 0.33 11.10 3.41
CA VAL A 58 1.39 11.43 4.40
C VAL A 58 2.53 10.41 4.33
N ALA A 59 2.22 9.11 4.27
CA ALA A 59 3.24 8.07 4.20
C ALA A 59 4.02 8.10 2.89
N THR A 60 3.38 8.45 1.77
CA THR A 60 4.04 8.65 0.48
C THR A 60 5.17 9.67 0.60
N ALA A 61 4.89 10.82 1.23
CA ALA A 61 5.89 11.86 1.47
C ALA A 61 7.01 11.41 2.44
N VAL A 62 6.64 10.76 3.55
CA VAL A 62 7.59 10.36 4.59
C VAL A 62 8.50 9.23 4.10
N MET A 63 7.92 8.18 3.52
CA MET A 63 8.64 6.97 3.11
C MET A 63 9.57 7.21 1.92
N GLY A 64 9.34 8.26 1.13
CA GLY A 64 10.29 8.73 0.13
C GLY A 64 11.66 9.05 0.74
N LYS A 65 11.69 9.80 1.87
CA LYS A 65 12.92 10.19 2.58
C LYS A 65 13.51 9.01 3.38
N PHE A 66 12.65 8.19 4.01
CA PHE A 66 13.10 6.99 4.73
C PHE A 66 13.74 5.94 3.81
N GLY A 67 13.26 5.81 2.57
CA GLY A 67 13.81 4.91 1.55
C GLY A 67 15.29 5.14 1.27
N ASP A 68 15.72 6.41 1.29
CA ASP A 68 17.11 6.80 1.05
C ASP A 68 18.00 6.64 2.28
N LEU A 69 17.42 6.66 3.50
CA LEU A 69 18.14 6.60 4.78
C LEU A 69 18.33 5.16 5.30
N PHE A 70 17.29 4.32 5.22
CA PHE A 70 17.26 2.97 5.82
C PHE A 70 17.41 1.83 4.80
N GLY A 71 17.52 2.18 3.51
CA GLY A 71 17.61 1.25 2.40
C GLY A 71 16.23 0.78 1.91
N ARG A 72 16.08 0.78 0.59
CA ARG A 72 14.82 0.48 -0.12
C ARG A 72 14.19 -0.86 0.26
N ARG A 73 15.01 -1.90 0.49
CA ARG A 73 14.53 -3.24 0.90
C ARG A 73 13.80 -3.21 2.23
N THR A 74 14.43 -2.60 3.24
CA THR A 74 13.88 -2.52 4.60
C THR A 74 12.59 -1.72 4.60
N VAL A 75 12.58 -0.57 3.92
CA VAL A 75 11.39 0.28 3.83
C VAL A 75 10.25 -0.42 3.11
N PHE A 76 10.52 -1.12 2.00
CA PHE A 76 9.49 -1.86 1.27
C PHE A 76 8.84 -2.94 2.15
N ILE A 77 9.65 -3.75 2.85
CA ILE A 77 9.14 -4.80 3.75
C ILE A 77 8.36 -4.19 4.92
N THR A 78 8.89 -3.15 5.56
CA THR A 78 8.20 -2.47 6.67
C THR A 78 6.84 -1.92 6.24
N CYS A 79 6.74 -1.34 5.05
CA CYS A 79 5.46 -0.86 4.51
C CYS A 79 4.45 -2.01 4.35
N ILE A 80 4.87 -3.17 3.84
CA ILE A 80 4.00 -4.35 3.73
C ILE A 80 3.59 -4.87 5.11
N VAL A 81 4.49 -4.87 6.09
CA VAL A 81 4.18 -5.31 7.46
C VAL A 81 3.14 -4.38 8.11
N ILE A 82 3.30 -3.05 7.96
CA ILE A 82 2.33 -2.07 8.43
C ILE A 82 0.98 -2.28 7.75
N PHE A 83 1.00 -2.49 6.43
CA PHE A 83 -0.21 -2.76 5.64
C PHE A 83 -0.91 -4.05 6.08
N ALA A 84 -0.16 -5.13 6.31
CA ALA A 84 -0.69 -6.41 6.80
C ALA A 84 -1.28 -6.26 8.22
N GLY A 85 -0.58 -5.56 9.12
CA GLY A 85 -1.08 -5.25 10.46
C GLY A 85 -2.35 -4.42 10.44
N GLY A 86 -2.41 -3.39 9.59
CA GLY A 86 -3.62 -2.60 9.36
C GLY A 86 -4.76 -3.44 8.81
N SER A 87 -4.49 -4.33 7.86
CA SER A 87 -5.48 -5.27 7.30
C SER A 87 -6.04 -6.20 8.36
N LEU A 88 -5.19 -6.72 9.27
CA LEU A 88 -5.63 -7.54 10.39
C LEU A 88 -6.56 -6.76 11.33
N LEU A 89 -6.19 -5.52 11.67
CA LEU A 89 -7.00 -4.64 12.51
C LEU A 89 -8.35 -4.29 11.85
N CYS A 90 -8.38 -4.06 10.54
CA CYS A 90 -9.61 -3.84 9.78
C CYS A 90 -10.52 -5.09 9.82
N GLY A 91 -9.96 -6.28 9.63
CA GLY A 91 -10.69 -7.55 9.73
C GLY A 91 -11.16 -7.87 11.16
N MET A 92 -10.55 -7.28 12.18
CA MET A 92 -10.94 -7.38 13.60
C MET A 92 -11.85 -6.24 14.07
N ALA A 93 -12.11 -5.22 13.25
CA ALA A 93 -12.88 -4.06 13.66
C ALA A 93 -14.32 -4.42 14.08
N GLY A 94 -14.71 -3.97 15.27
CA GLY A 94 -16.07 -4.12 15.82
C GLY A 94 -16.89 -2.83 15.81
N SER A 95 -16.30 -1.70 15.40
CA SER A 95 -16.98 -0.42 15.25
C SER A 95 -16.42 0.37 14.06
N MET A 96 -17.22 1.30 13.52
CA MET A 96 -16.78 2.21 12.45
C MET A 96 -15.54 3.01 12.84
N ALA A 97 -15.48 3.54 14.06
CA ALA A 97 -14.32 4.30 14.54
C ALA A 97 -13.03 3.45 14.58
N MET A 98 -13.14 2.19 15.02
CA MET A 98 -12.02 1.25 15.01
C MET A 98 -11.58 0.93 13.58
N LEU A 99 -12.52 0.76 12.66
CA LEU A 99 -12.23 0.53 11.24
C LEU A 99 -11.53 1.73 10.61
N VAL A 100 -11.97 2.96 10.88
CA VAL A 100 -11.34 4.20 10.41
C VAL A 100 -9.90 4.31 10.93
N GLY A 101 -9.68 4.04 12.22
CA GLY A 101 -8.32 4.02 12.79
C GLY A 101 -7.43 2.95 12.16
N ALA A 102 -7.97 1.74 11.95
CA ALA A 102 -7.25 0.65 11.29
C ALA A 102 -6.93 0.97 9.82
N ARG A 103 -7.84 1.63 9.10
CA ARG A 103 -7.64 2.11 7.72
C ARG A 103 -6.58 3.19 7.63
N ALA A 104 -6.50 4.09 8.61
CA ALA A 104 -5.40 5.04 8.69
C ALA A 104 -4.05 4.29 8.80
N ILE A 105 -3.93 3.30 9.69
CA ILE A 105 -2.70 2.50 9.83
C ILE A 105 -2.39 1.75 8.52
N GLN A 106 -3.39 1.14 7.91
CA GLN A 106 -3.23 0.41 6.65
C GLN A 106 -2.79 1.34 5.51
N GLY A 107 -3.36 2.56 5.44
CA GLY A 107 -3.00 3.59 4.47
C GLY A 107 -1.54 4.04 4.60
N LEU A 108 -1.01 4.12 5.83
CA LEU A 108 0.42 4.40 6.04
C LEU A 108 1.31 3.36 5.34
N GLY A 109 0.91 2.08 5.38
CA GLY A 109 1.61 1.01 4.68
C GLY A 109 1.48 1.10 3.17
N SER A 110 0.29 1.39 2.64
CA SER A 110 0.05 1.38 1.19
C SER A 110 0.73 2.52 0.44
N GLY A 111 0.70 3.74 0.98
CA GLY A 111 1.35 4.91 0.36
C GLY A 111 2.87 4.75 0.32
N GLY A 112 3.45 4.29 1.43
CA GLY A 112 4.87 3.96 1.50
C GLY A 112 5.28 2.86 0.54
N LEU A 113 4.43 1.84 0.40
CA LEU A 113 4.64 0.74 -0.53
C LEU A 113 4.66 1.23 -1.99
N MET A 114 3.69 2.06 -2.41
CA MET A 114 3.62 2.59 -3.78
C MET A 114 4.85 3.46 -4.14
N VAL A 115 5.28 4.33 -3.24
CA VAL A 115 6.47 5.18 -3.48
C VAL A 115 7.73 4.34 -3.55
N THR A 116 7.89 3.39 -2.63
CA THR A 116 9.08 2.55 -2.59
C THR A 116 9.13 1.60 -3.80
N ALA A 117 7.98 1.09 -4.23
CA ALA A 117 7.80 0.28 -5.42
C ALA A 117 8.24 1.02 -6.69
N THR A 118 7.68 2.21 -6.92
CA THR A 118 7.97 3.03 -8.10
C THR A 118 9.43 3.49 -8.12
N ALA A 119 10.01 3.81 -6.97
CA ALA A 119 11.44 4.12 -6.84
C ALA A 119 12.35 2.92 -7.16
N LEU A 120 12.03 1.72 -6.63
CA LEU A 120 12.77 0.49 -6.93
C LEU A 120 12.76 0.16 -8.43
N ILE A 121 11.62 0.35 -9.10
CA ILE A 121 11.54 0.21 -10.56
C ILE A 121 12.46 1.22 -11.24
N GLY A 122 12.46 2.48 -10.79
CA GLY A 122 13.34 3.52 -11.31
C GLY A 122 14.83 3.20 -11.17
N GLU A 123 15.25 2.64 -10.05
CA GLU A 123 16.65 2.29 -9.77
C GLU A 123 17.14 1.06 -10.55
N ILE A 124 16.27 0.07 -10.77
CA ILE A 124 16.64 -1.23 -11.34
C ILE A 124 16.42 -1.28 -12.86
N ILE A 125 15.41 -0.57 -13.37
CA ILE A 125 15.01 -0.64 -14.78
C ILE A 125 15.65 0.50 -15.59
N PRO A 126 16.40 0.17 -16.67
CA PRO A 126 16.97 1.16 -17.57
C PRO A 126 15.90 2.07 -18.18
N MET A 127 16.23 3.36 -18.37
CA MET A 127 15.28 4.38 -18.84
C MET A 127 14.54 4.00 -20.14
N ARG A 128 15.19 3.27 -21.05
CA ARG A 128 14.62 2.78 -22.32
C ARG A 128 13.55 1.71 -22.15
N GLU A 129 13.62 0.90 -21.09
CA GLU A 129 12.62 -0.16 -20.86
C GLU A 129 11.47 0.32 -19.95
N ARG A 130 11.63 1.45 -19.24
CA ARG A 130 10.63 1.95 -18.27
C ARG A 130 9.22 2.07 -18.85
N GLY A 131 9.07 2.50 -20.11
CA GLY A 131 7.77 2.58 -20.78
C GLY A 131 7.05 1.23 -20.86
N ARG A 132 7.77 0.14 -21.15
CA ARG A 132 7.20 -1.21 -21.18
C ARG A 132 6.77 -1.68 -19.79
N TYR A 133 7.61 -1.46 -18.77
CA TYR A 133 7.27 -1.87 -17.40
C TYR A 133 6.12 -1.03 -16.81
N GLN A 134 6.04 0.27 -17.14
CA GLN A 134 4.90 1.12 -16.80
C GLN A 134 3.62 0.67 -17.53
N GLY A 135 3.73 0.22 -18.78
CA GLY A 135 2.61 -0.41 -19.49
C GLY A 135 2.11 -1.69 -18.81
N ILE A 136 3.02 -2.54 -18.30
CA ILE A 136 2.66 -3.74 -17.53
C ILE A 136 1.96 -3.34 -16.22
N LEU A 137 2.46 -2.31 -15.51
CA LEU A 137 1.76 -1.78 -14.33
C LEU A 137 0.34 -1.31 -14.69
N GLY A 138 0.18 -0.55 -15.77
CA GLY A 138 -1.13 -0.13 -16.26
C GLY A 138 -2.06 -1.31 -16.55
N ALA A 139 -1.55 -2.39 -17.15
CA ALA A 139 -2.31 -3.60 -17.39
C ALA A 139 -2.73 -4.28 -16.07
N VAL A 140 -1.86 -4.32 -15.06
CA VAL A 140 -2.16 -4.86 -13.73
C VAL A 140 -3.25 -4.05 -13.04
N PHE A 141 -3.17 -2.71 -13.10
CA PHE A 141 -4.24 -1.85 -12.60
C PHE A 141 -5.56 -2.12 -13.31
N GLY A 142 -5.56 -2.27 -14.64
CA GLY A 142 -6.75 -2.62 -15.41
C GLY A 142 -7.34 -4.00 -15.09
N VAL A 143 -6.50 -4.98 -14.78
CA VAL A 143 -6.96 -6.30 -14.29
C VAL A 143 -7.56 -6.17 -12.88
N THR A 144 -6.92 -5.36 -12.02
CA THR A 144 -7.34 -5.13 -10.64
C THR A 144 -8.70 -4.44 -10.54
N THR A 145 -9.00 -3.51 -11.45
CA THR A 145 -10.31 -2.84 -11.48
C THR A 145 -11.45 -3.79 -11.85
N VAL A 146 -11.17 -4.91 -12.50
CA VAL A 146 -12.16 -5.95 -12.81
C VAL A 146 -12.23 -7.00 -11.70
N ILE A 147 -11.07 -7.54 -11.29
CA ILE A 147 -10.99 -8.60 -10.28
C ILE A 147 -11.40 -8.09 -8.90
N GLY A 148 -11.05 -6.86 -8.55
CA GLY A 148 -11.33 -6.28 -7.23
C GLY A 148 -12.81 -6.28 -6.89
N PRO A 149 -13.69 -5.67 -7.71
CA PRO A 149 -15.14 -5.70 -7.50
C PRO A 149 -15.74 -7.11 -7.49
N LEU A 150 -15.25 -8.01 -8.35
CA LEU A 150 -15.71 -9.40 -8.40
C LEU A 150 -15.41 -10.14 -7.09
N LEU A 151 -14.17 -10.02 -6.59
CA LEU A 151 -13.79 -10.60 -5.31
C LEU A 151 -14.52 -9.94 -4.15
N GLY A 152 -14.67 -8.62 -4.17
CA GLY A 152 -15.40 -7.88 -3.14
C GLY A 152 -16.86 -8.30 -3.03
N GLY A 153 -17.56 -8.40 -4.17
CA GLY A 153 -18.93 -8.92 -4.22
C GLY A 153 -19.04 -10.36 -3.71
N LEU A 154 -18.14 -11.24 -4.18
CA LEU A 154 -18.10 -12.63 -3.73
C LEU A 154 -17.85 -12.76 -2.21
N PHE A 155 -17.01 -11.88 -1.65
CA PHE A 155 -16.79 -11.85 -0.20
C PHE A 155 -18.01 -11.31 0.55
N THR A 156 -18.62 -10.21 0.10
CA THR A 156 -19.82 -9.68 0.76
C THR A 156 -21.00 -10.65 0.72
N ASP A 157 -21.13 -11.43 -0.35
CA ASP A 157 -22.30 -12.29 -0.58
C ASP A 157 -22.19 -13.63 0.17
N HIS A 158 -20.98 -14.15 0.40
CA HIS A 158 -20.79 -15.50 0.96
C HIS A 158 -19.98 -15.59 2.25
N LEU A 159 -18.98 -14.72 2.45
CA LEU A 159 -17.96 -14.85 3.49
C LEU A 159 -18.01 -13.71 4.53
N GLY A 160 -18.64 -12.60 4.19
CA GLY A 160 -18.69 -11.37 4.96
C GLY A 160 -17.60 -10.37 4.55
N TRP A 161 -17.87 -9.08 4.80
CA TRP A 161 -16.98 -7.97 4.42
C TRP A 161 -15.58 -8.05 5.04
N ARG A 162 -15.42 -8.75 6.17
CA ARG A 162 -14.13 -8.87 6.89
C ARG A 162 -13.09 -9.61 6.07
N TRP A 163 -13.52 -10.54 5.20
CA TRP A 163 -12.63 -11.28 4.29
C TRP A 163 -11.98 -10.40 3.22
N ALA A 164 -12.59 -9.25 2.89
CA ALA A 164 -11.96 -8.23 2.06
C ALA A 164 -10.60 -7.78 2.60
N PHE A 165 -10.43 -7.81 3.93
CA PHE A 165 -9.18 -7.46 4.59
C PHE A 165 -8.30 -8.68 4.86
N TYR A 166 -8.88 -9.82 5.20
CA TYR A 166 -8.09 -11.03 5.48
C TYR A 166 -7.39 -11.61 4.27
N ILE A 167 -7.92 -11.45 3.04
CA ILE A 167 -7.24 -11.90 1.83
C ILE A 167 -5.90 -11.18 1.58
N ASN A 168 -5.76 -9.96 2.09
CA ASN A 168 -4.52 -9.20 1.96
C ASN A 168 -3.38 -9.79 2.80
N LEU A 169 -3.68 -10.49 3.90
CA LEU A 169 -2.67 -11.10 4.77
C LEU A 169 -1.83 -12.19 4.08
N PRO A 170 -2.40 -13.27 3.51
CA PRO A 170 -1.60 -14.30 2.84
C PRO A 170 -0.83 -13.73 1.66
N ILE A 171 -1.43 -12.80 0.90
CA ILE A 171 -0.75 -12.12 -0.21
C ILE A 171 0.43 -11.30 0.32
N SER A 172 0.25 -10.54 1.41
CA SER A 172 1.33 -9.76 2.03
C SER A 172 2.49 -10.64 2.46
N VAL A 173 2.22 -11.82 3.04
CA VAL A 173 3.25 -12.78 3.44
C VAL A 173 4.03 -13.28 2.22
N VAL A 174 3.34 -13.63 1.14
CA VAL A 174 3.99 -14.04 -0.12
C VAL A 174 4.86 -12.91 -0.67
N VAL A 175 4.35 -11.67 -0.72
CA VAL A 175 5.11 -10.51 -1.20
C VAL A 175 6.34 -10.27 -0.32
N ILE A 176 6.23 -10.36 1.00
CA ILE A 176 7.37 -10.23 1.93
C ILE A 176 8.42 -11.30 1.65
N MET A 177 8.02 -12.57 1.50
CA MET A 177 8.96 -13.66 1.23
C MET A 177 9.71 -13.45 -0.09
N VAL A 178 8.98 -13.09 -1.16
CA VAL A 178 9.59 -12.83 -2.47
C VAL A 178 10.48 -11.57 -2.40
N ALA A 179 10.03 -10.50 -1.76
CA ALA A 179 10.80 -9.27 -1.61
C ALA A 179 12.08 -9.50 -0.79
N ALA A 180 12.00 -10.28 0.29
CA ALA A 180 13.16 -10.63 1.12
C ALA A 180 14.19 -11.46 0.34
N GLY A 181 13.77 -12.40 -0.51
CA GLY A 181 14.69 -13.21 -1.32
C GLY A 181 15.21 -12.51 -2.58
N ALA A 182 14.39 -11.70 -3.23
CA ALA A 182 14.68 -11.10 -4.53
C ALA A 182 15.39 -9.75 -4.43
N ILE A 183 14.98 -8.87 -3.50
CA ILE A 183 15.54 -7.52 -3.38
C ILE A 183 16.88 -7.61 -2.65
N PRO A 184 18.02 -7.36 -3.31
CA PRO A 184 19.30 -7.29 -2.61
C PRO A 184 19.26 -6.14 -1.61
N ALA A 185 19.80 -6.37 -0.41
CA ALA A 185 20.08 -5.28 0.52
C ALA A 185 21.16 -4.40 -0.11
N LEU A 186 20.78 -3.37 -0.86
CA LEU A 186 21.72 -2.33 -1.25
C LEU A 186 22.07 -1.54 0.02
N ALA A 187 23.08 -2.03 0.74
CA ALA A 187 23.69 -1.28 1.82
C ALA A 187 24.47 -0.11 1.23
N LYS A 188 23.84 1.06 1.08
CA LYS A 188 24.59 2.31 1.03
C LYS A 188 24.75 2.82 2.46
N ALA A 189 25.92 2.54 3.02
CA ALA A 189 26.39 3.10 4.27
C ALA A 189 26.63 4.61 4.10
N THR A 190 25.62 5.44 4.37
CA THR A 190 25.81 6.88 4.56
C THR A 190 25.11 7.29 5.84
N ARG A 191 25.84 7.97 6.74
CA ARG A 191 25.38 8.37 8.07
C ARG A 191 24.13 9.27 7.93
N PRO A 192 22.95 8.87 8.44
CA PRO A 192 21.72 9.63 8.24
C PRO A 192 21.68 10.85 9.17
N VAL A 193 21.64 12.06 8.61
CA VAL A 193 21.23 13.27 9.35
C VAL A 193 19.72 13.37 9.21
N ILE A 194 19.00 12.99 10.26
CA ILE A 194 17.53 12.99 10.27
C ILE A 194 17.06 14.44 10.45
N ASP A 195 16.58 15.04 9.37
CA ASP A 195 15.88 16.33 9.42
C ASP A 195 14.40 16.10 9.70
N TYR A 196 14.08 16.16 11.00
CA TYR A 196 12.75 16.04 11.59
C TYR A 196 11.83 17.21 11.19
N TRP A 197 12.39 18.40 10.94
CA TRP A 197 11.61 19.59 10.59
C TRP A 197 10.99 19.46 9.20
N GLY A 198 11.74 18.96 8.22
CA GLY A 198 11.20 18.69 6.88
C GLY A 198 10.10 17.61 6.88
N ILE A 199 10.20 16.60 7.74
CA ILE A 199 9.19 15.54 7.88
C ILE A 199 7.87 16.13 8.42
N VAL A 200 7.97 16.97 9.44
CA VAL A 200 6.80 17.64 10.03
C VAL A 200 6.18 18.65 9.07
N LEU A 201 6.99 19.42 8.33
CA LEU A 201 6.49 20.41 7.38
C LEU A 201 5.74 19.78 6.20
N ILE A 202 6.29 18.69 5.63
CA ILE A 202 5.65 17.99 4.52
C ILE A 202 4.42 17.23 5.00
N GLY A 203 4.49 16.61 6.19
CA GLY A 203 3.33 15.98 6.82
C GLY A 203 2.17 16.96 7.01
N LEU A 204 2.45 18.12 7.62
CA LEU A 204 1.45 19.19 7.81
C LEU A 204 0.94 19.75 6.49
N GLY A 205 1.82 20.01 5.52
CA GLY A 205 1.43 20.54 4.21
C GLY A 205 0.56 19.57 3.41
N ALA A 206 0.91 18.29 3.38
CA ALA A 206 0.15 17.27 2.68
C ALA A 206 -1.20 16.99 3.37
N SER A 207 -1.23 16.95 4.70
CA SER A 207 -2.48 16.83 5.46
C SER A 207 -3.39 18.05 5.24
N ALA A 208 -2.84 19.28 5.27
CA ALA A 208 -3.60 20.50 5.02
C ALA A 208 -4.14 20.58 3.59
N LEU A 209 -3.36 20.18 2.58
CA LEU A 209 -3.80 20.18 1.19
C LEU A 209 -4.91 19.16 0.94
N THR A 210 -4.82 17.98 1.57
CA THR A 210 -5.86 16.93 1.47
C THR A 210 -7.14 17.37 2.17
N LEU A 211 -7.03 17.99 3.35
CA LEU A 211 -8.18 18.57 4.08
C LEU A 211 -8.81 19.75 3.33
N ALA A 212 -8.04 20.53 2.58
CA ALA A 212 -8.55 21.65 1.79
C ALA A 212 -9.24 21.22 0.48
N THR A 213 -8.99 20.00 0.01
CA THR A 213 -9.55 19.45 -1.24
C THR A 213 -10.65 18.41 -1.04
N SER A 214 -10.96 18.08 0.22
CA SER A 214 -12.06 17.19 0.63
C SER A 214 -13.22 17.99 1.22
#